data_AF-A0AAD9UIT3-F1
#
_entry.id   AF-A0AAD9UIT3-F1
#
_cell.length_a   1.000
_cell.length_b   1.000
_cell.length_c   1.000
_cell.angle_alpha   90.00
_cell.angle_beta   90.00
_cell.angle_gamma   90.00
#
_symmetry.space_group_name_H-M   'P 1'
#
loop_
_entity.id
_entity.type
_entity.pdbx_description
1 polymer ?
#
loop_
_entity_poly.entity_id
_entity_poly.type
_entity_poly.pdbx_seq_one_letter_code
_entity_poly.pdbx_strand_id
1 'polypeptide(L)'
;MQTGLFKWKPDYDGAASEYSKAATAFKNAKAYEQTISSLMKASEVQKKSGSSMEAAALIYKELKEFHKIANLVEEASNLYLEHGVPDTASIALERAAKMIETHEPERAIELYKKACDVCEGEDRVRHSAEMAGKAARIYIRLKRFDEAAEHLKKEIDHLSTVNHQGQLNKLMMALVLIHLHQDDFVAADQAFKAAFSYDRFVESEEASAIEQLLKAYEEGDQEAADGIVKSPLFRYMENDFTKLARDLKVPGGLLSGKTEKSVPNATPSGEGDVTASGGGDAPTGADKGPEEEEEEDEFAGGLL
;
A
#
# COMPACT_ATOMS: atom_id res chain seq x y z
N MET A 1 39.45 18.26 -18.90
CA MET A 1 39.04 19.58 -19.43
C MET A 1 40.11 20.06 -20.42
N GLN A 2 39.87 19.99 -21.72
CA GLN A 2 40.71 20.65 -22.72
C GLN A 2 39.88 21.74 -23.40
N THR A 3 40.22 22.99 -23.13
CA THR A 3 39.66 24.16 -23.78
C THR A 3 40.43 24.41 -25.07
N GLY A 4 39.92 23.94 -26.21
CA GLY A 4 40.46 24.31 -27.51
C GLY A 4 40.21 25.80 -27.79
N LEU A 5 41.16 26.44 -28.50
CA LEU A 5 41.27 27.89 -28.77
C LEU A 5 40.02 28.57 -29.38
N PHE A 6 38.96 27.81 -29.70
CA PHE A 6 37.71 28.30 -30.30
C PHE A 6 36.42 27.88 -29.56
N LYS A 7 36.49 27.17 -28.42
CA LYS A 7 35.29 26.73 -27.66
C LYS A 7 35.24 27.47 -26.30
N TRP A 8 34.73 28.70 -26.33
CA TRP A 8 34.62 29.57 -25.14
C TRP A 8 33.45 29.24 -24.20
N LYS A 9 32.58 28.29 -24.57
CA LYS A 9 31.48 27.81 -23.70
C LYS A 9 31.86 26.45 -23.11
N PRO A 10 31.73 26.25 -21.78
CA PRO A 10 31.92 24.94 -21.15
C PRO A 10 31.02 23.88 -21.80
N ASP A 11 31.57 22.68 -21.97
CA ASP A 11 30.88 21.53 -22.57
C ASP A 11 30.13 20.73 -21.49
N TYR A 12 28.95 21.23 -21.12
CA TYR A 12 28.12 20.63 -20.08
C TYR A 12 27.60 19.26 -20.49
N ASP A 13 27.18 19.08 -21.74
CA ASP A 13 26.64 17.82 -22.23
C ASP A 13 27.72 16.72 -22.27
N GLY A 14 28.93 17.06 -22.72
CA GLY A 14 30.07 16.14 -22.69
C GLY A 14 30.47 15.77 -21.26
N ALA A 15 30.52 16.73 -20.34
CA ALA A 15 30.83 16.47 -18.94
C ALA A 15 29.79 15.58 -18.26
N ALA A 16 28.50 15.82 -18.50
CA ALA A 16 27.42 14.99 -17.96
C ALA A 16 27.49 13.55 -18.49
N SER A 17 27.77 13.37 -19.79
CA SER A 17 27.94 12.04 -20.38
C SER A 17 29.08 11.27 -19.71
N GLU A 18 30.21 11.91 -19.45
CA GLU A 18 31.35 11.27 -18.77
C GLU A 18 31.04 10.93 -17.30
N TYR A 19 30.32 11.79 -16.58
CA TYR A 19 29.87 11.47 -15.22
C TYR A 19 28.89 10.29 -15.19
N SER A 20 27.98 10.19 -16.15
CA SER A 20 27.08 9.04 -16.27
C SER A 20 27.83 7.74 -16.57
N LYS A 21 28.83 7.76 -17.47
CA LYS A 21 29.70 6.59 -17.72
C LYS A 21 30.48 6.19 -16.48
N ALA A 22 31.03 7.15 -15.75
CA ALA A 22 31.72 6.90 -14.49
C ALA A 22 30.78 6.28 -13.45
N ALA A 23 29.55 6.78 -13.33
CA ALA A 23 28.53 6.21 -12.45
C ALA A 23 28.24 4.74 -12.81
N THR A 24 28.07 4.41 -14.09
CA THR A 24 27.89 3.01 -14.53
C THR A 24 29.10 2.13 -14.16
N ALA A 25 30.32 2.61 -14.38
CA ALA A 25 31.53 1.87 -14.03
C ALA A 25 31.64 1.62 -12.51
N PHE A 26 31.36 2.63 -11.69
CA PHE A 26 31.34 2.49 -10.23
C PHE A 26 30.23 1.57 -9.75
N LYS A 27 29.03 1.64 -10.36
CA LYS A 27 27.92 0.74 -10.04
C LYS A 27 28.30 -0.72 -10.29
N ASN A 28 28.93 -1.00 -11.43
CA ASN A 28 29.40 -2.35 -11.78
C ASN A 28 30.48 -2.85 -10.80
N ALA A 29 31.29 -1.94 -10.25
CA ALA A 29 32.27 -2.24 -9.22
C ALA A 29 31.69 -2.28 -7.79
N LYS A 30 30.36 -2.14 -7.62
CA LYS A 30 29.66 -2.02 -6.32
C LYS A 30 30.18 -0.85 -5.44
N ALA A 31 30.77 0.15 -6.07
CA ALA A 31 31.25 1.37 -5.45
C ALA A 31 30.09 2.39 -5.37
N TYR A 32 29.11 2.12 -4.50
CA TYR A 32 27.82 2.83 -4.47
C TYR A 32 27.94 4.32 -4.12
N GLU A 33 28.80 4.69 -3.16
CA GLU A 33 29.02 6.09 -2.81
C GLU A 33 29.60 6.90 -3.99
N GLN A 34 30.57 6.32 -4.71
CA GLN A 34 31.15 6.94 -5.91
C GLN A 34 30.14 7.01 -7.06
N THR A 35 29.24 6.03 -7.15
CA THR A 35 28.12 6.04 -8.10
C THR A 35 27.22 7.24 -7.83
N ILE A 36 26.77 7.41 -6.58
CA ILE A 36 25.92 8.53 -6.18
C ILE A 36 26.62 9.87 -6.43
N SER A 37 27.87 10.03 -5.98
CA SER A 37 28.64 11.26 -6.23
C SER A 37 28.74 11.58 -7.72
N SER A 38 28.91 10.58 -8.57
CA SER A 38 29.00 10.78 -10.02
C SER A 38 27.64 11.18 -10.62
N LEU A 39 26.54 10.57 -10.18
CA LEU A 39 25.18 10.91 -10.61
C LEU A 39 24.77 12.31 -10.15
N MET A 40 25.09 12.70 -8.91
CA MET A 40 24.80 14.06 -8.42
C MET A 40 25.57 15.12 -9.22
N LYS A 41 26.85 14.86 -9.55
CA LYS A 41 27.62 15.74 -10.44
C LYS A 41 27.05 15.79 -11.85
N ALA A 42 26.59 14.67 -12.40
CA ALA A 42 25.90 14.65 -13.69
C ALA A 42 24.64 15.54 -13.65
N SER A 43 23.85 15.43 -12.57
CA SER A 43 22.68 16.27 -12.35
C SER A 43 23.04 17.76 -12.31
N GLU A 44 24.01 18.15 -11.50
CA GLU A 44 24.46 19.55 -11.36
C GLU A 44 24.92 20.15 -12.69
N VAL A 45 25.71 19.41 -13.47
CA VAL A 45 26.24 19.84 -14.76
C VAL A 45 25.12 20.03 -15.78
N GLN A 46 24.08 19.20 -15.74
CA GLN A 46 22.88 19.33 -16.58
C GLN A 46 21.87 20.35 -16.04
N LYS A 47 22.29 21.27 -15.16
CA LYS A 47 21.44 22.25 -14.49
C LYS A 47 20.31 21.61 -13.68
N LYS A 48 20.69 20.64 -12.84
CA LYS A 48 19.79 19.83 -12.03
C LYS A 48 18.86 18.95 -12.89
N SER A 49 19.45 17.92 -13.48
CA SER A 49 18.68 16.89 -14.17
C SER A 49 17.99 15.95 -13.18
N GLY A 50 16.66 15.93 -13.21
CA GLY A 50 15.83 15.06 -12.36
C GLY A 50 16.09 13.57 -12.59
N SER A 51 16.44 13.17 -13.82
CA SER A 51 16.70 11.75 -14.15
C SER A 51 17.96 11.21 -13.47
N SER A 52 18.98 12.05 -13.31
CA SER A 52 20.20 11.69 -12.58
C SER A 52 19.95 11.57 -11.08
N MET A 53 19.08 12.42 -10.53
CA MET A 53 18.65 12.34 -9.12
C MET A 53 17.84 11.06 -8.86
N GLU A 54 16.94 10.70 -9.76
CA GLU A 54 16.21 9.42 -9.68
C GLU A 54 17.12 8.20 -9.78
N ALA A 55 18.14 8.24 -10.64
CA ALA A 55 19.13 7.17 -10.72
C ALA A 55 19.90 7.03 -9.39
N ALA A 56 20.23 8.14 -8.72
CA ALA A 56 20.88 8.12 -7.42
C ALA A 56 19.94 7.61 -6.31
N ALA A 57 18.63 7.92 -6.38
CA ALA A 57 17.62 7.40 -5.47
C ALA A 57 17.55 5.86 -5.49
N LEU A 58 17.72 5.23 -6.67
CA LEU A 58 17.82 3.78 -6.78
C LEU A 58 19.04 3.22 -6.05
N ILE A 59 20.18 3.92 -6.08
CA ILE A 59 21.37 3.49 -5.34
C ILE A 59 21.17 3.64 -3.83
N TYR A 60 20.49 4.70 -3.38
CA TYR A 60 20.12 4.83 -1.96
C TYR A 60 19.18 3.72 -1.48
N LYS A 61 18.32 3.19 -2.35
CA LYS A 61 17.52 1.98 -2.06
C LYS A 61 18.41 0.77 -1.78
N GLU A 62 19.43 0.53 -2.61
CA GLU A 62 20.39 -0.57 -2.40
C GLU A 62 21.16 -0.43 -1.08
N LEU A 63 21.49 0.82 -0.71
CA LEU A 63 22.14 1.15 0.56
C LEU A 63 21.17 1.16 1.76
N LYS A 64 19.86 0.95 1.54
CA LYS A 64 18.80 1.03 2.56
C LYS A 64 18.73 2.39 3.27
N GLU A 65 19.14 3.46 2.59
CA GLU A 65 19.06 4.85 3.09
C GLU A 65 17.77 5.52 2.62
N PHE A 66 16.62 4.99 3.05
CA PHE A 66 15.29 5.39 2.54
C PHE A 66 14.98 6.89 2.71
N HIS A 67 15.35 7.50 3.84
CA HIS A 67 15.20 8.94 4.09
C HIS A 67 15.78 9.86 3.01
N LYS A 68 16.86 9.43 2.33
CA LYS A 68 17.48 10.23 1.26
C LYS A 68 16.71 10.14 -0.06
N ILE A 69 15.98 9.05 -0.29
CA ILE A 69 15.19 8.81 -1.50
C ILE A 69 14.10 9.87 -1.63
N ALA A 70 13.34 10.11 -0.56
CA ALA A 70 12.22 11.05 -0.59
C ALA A 70 12.68 12.48 -0.92
N ASN A 71 13.68 13.00 -0.22
CA ASN A 71 14.21 14.35 -0.45
C ASN A 71 14.73 14.52 -1.89
N LEU A 72 15.44 13.52 -2.39
CA LEU A 72 16.04 13.56 -3.71
C LEU A 72 14.99 13.52 -4.84
N VAL A 73 13.95 12.68 -4.68
CA VAL A 73 12.87 12.58 -5.65
C VAL A 73 11.92 13.77 -5.58
N GLU A 74 11.73 14.38 -4.41
CA GLU A 74 11.00 15.63 -4.31
C GLU A 74 11.70 16.75 -5.09
N GLU A 75 13.02 16.88 -4.98
CA GLU A 75 13.78 17.83 -5.80
C GLU A 75 13.67 17.49 -7.29
N ALA A 76 13.82 16.22 -7.67
CA ALA A 76 13.65 15.76 -9.05
C ALA A 76 12.26 16.09 -9.61
N SER A 77 11.20 15.86 -8.83
CA SER A 77 9.82 16.15 -9.23
C SER A 77 9.59 17.64 -9.48
N ASN A 78 10.15 18.52 -8.65
CA ASN A 78 10.06 19.97 -8.86
C ASN A 78 10.74 20.38 -10.17
N LEU A 79 11.89 19.79 -10.48
CA LEU A 79 12.62 20.06 -11.73
C LEU A 79 11.84 19.57 -12.94
N TYR A 80 11.17 18.42 -12.86
CA TYR A 80 10.28 17.96 -13.93
C TYR A 80 9.09 18.89 -14.15
N LEU A 81 8.49 19.42 -13.08
CA LEU A 81 7.42 20.41 -13.17
C LEU A 81 7.93 21.72 -13.80
N GLU A 82 9.10 22.22 -13.39
CA GLU A 82 9.74 23.41 -13.98
C GLU A 82 10.05 23.23 -15.47
N HIS A 83 10.39 22.00 -15.89
CA HIS A 83 10.64 21.65 -17.28
C HIS A 83 9.35 21.34 -18.08
N GLY A 84 8.17 21.42 -17.46
CA GLY A 84 6.89 21.18 -18.13
C GLY A 84 6.64 19.71 -18.48
N VAL A 85 7.19 18.77 -17.71
CA VAL A 85 6.97 17.32 -17.85
C VAL A 85 6.32 16.73 -16.58
N PRO A 86 5.09 17.16 -16.22
CA PRO A 86 4.41 16.77 -14.99
C PRO A 86 4.08 15.27 -14.91
N ASP A 87 3.80 14.63 -16.05
CA ASP A 87 3.59 13.17 -16.11
C ASP A 87 4.83 12.41 -15.57
N THR A 88 6.05 12.86 -15.91
CA THR A 88 7.29 12.27 -15.37
C THR A 88 7.45 12.56 -13.89
N ALA A 89 7.07 13.76 -13.43
CA ALA A 89 7.11 14.11 -12.01
C ALA A 89 6.22 13.17 -11.18
N SER A 90 4.98 12.93 -11.62
CA SER A 90 4.05 12.04 -10.93
C SER A 90 4.57 10.61 -10.86
N ILE A 91 5.08 10.06 -11.97
CA ILE A 91 5.62 8.69 -12.02
C ILE A 91 6.83 8.55 -11.08
N ALA A 92 7.72 9.54 -11.06
CA ALA A 92 8.89 9.55 -10.17
C ALA A 92 8.46 9.53 -8.70
N LEU A 93 7.49 10.38 -8.32
CA LEU A 93 6.95 10.45 -6.96
C LEU A 93 6.29 9.14 -6.52
N GLU A 94 5.43 8.57 -7.38
CA GLU A 94 4.77 7.29 -7.11
C GLU A 94 5.80 6.17 -6.88
N ARG A 95 6.79 6.07 -7.76
CA ARG A 95 7.83 5.06 -7.69
C ARG A 95 8.63 5.18 -6.39
N ALA A 96 8.98 6.40 -5.98
CA ALA A 96 9.70 6.64 -4.75
C ALA A 96 8.86 6.33 -3.50
N ALA A 97 7.57 6.70 -3.50
CA ALA A 97 6.64 6.35 -2.43
C ALA A 97 6.58 4.84 -2.22
N LYS A 98 6.47 4.06 -3.31
CA LYS A 98 6.50 2.59 -3.26
C LYS A 98 7.82 2.01 -2.74
N MET A 99 8.96 2.67 -2.96
CA MET A 99 10.25 2.21 -2.44
C MET A 99 10.37 2.37 -0.93
N ILE A 100 9.71 3.38 -0.36
CA ILE A 100 9.88 3.75 1.05
C ILE A 100 8.68 3.37 1.92
N GLU A 101 7.51 3.03 1.37
CA GLU A 101 6.27 2.82 2.13
C GLU A 101 6.35 1.78 3.26
N THR A 102 7.26 0.81 3.17
CA THR A 102 7.49 -0.19 4.23
C THR A 102 8.32 0.36 5.39
N HIS A 103 9.25 1.27 5.11
CA HIS A 103 10.23 1.78 6.09
C HIS A 103 9.88 3.18 6.61
N GLU A 104 9.32 4.04 5.75
CA GLU A 104 8.95 5.42 6.03
C GLU A 104 7.52 5.71 5.49
N PRO A 105 6.48 5.12 6.10
CA PRO A 105 5.11 5.23 5.61
C PRO A 105 4.58 6.67 5.59
N GLU A 106 4.96 7.50 6.58
CA GLU A 106 4.55 8.91 6.62
C GLU A 106 5.12 9.70 5.43
N ARG A 107 6.39 9.46 5.10
CA ARG A 107 7.03 10.12 3.95
C ARG A 107 6.47 9.61 2.62
N ALA A 108 6.14 8.32 2.52
CA ALA A 108 5.46 7.77 1.35
C ALA A 108 4.09 8.42 1.12
N ILE A 109 3.32 8.67 2.19
CA ILE A 109 2.05 9.40 2.10
C ILE A 109 2.26 10.79 1.51
N GLU A 110 3.26 11.54 1.98
CA GLU A 110 3.56 12.87 1.44
C GLU A 110 3.88 12.83 -0.06
N LEU A 111 4.66 11.83 -0.50
CA LEU A 111 4.98 11.64 -1.92
C LEU A 111 3.73 11.27 -2.75
N TYR A 112 2.87 10.37 -2.27
CA TYR A 112 1.61 10.04 -2.94
C TYR A 112 0.66 11.25 -3.01
N LYS A 113 0.57 12.06 -1.94
CA LYS A 113 -0.21 13.30 -1.95
C LYS A 113 0.31 14.28 -2.99
N LYS A 114 1.63 14.48 -3.05
CA LYS A 114 2.25 15.33 -4.06
C LYS A 114 2.00 14.81 -5.49
N ALA A 115 2.07 13.50 -5.70
CA ALA A 115 1.74 12.89 -7.00
C ALA A 115 0.26 13.10 -7.37
N CYS A 116 -0.65 12.94 -6.39
CA CYS A 116 -2.08 13.20 -6.51
C CYS A 116 -2.34 14.64 -6.97
N ASP A 117 -1.70 15.63 -6.32
CA ASP A 117 -1.83 17.05 -6.66
C ASP A 117 -1.30 17.37 -8.06
N VAL A 118 -0.18 16.76 -8.47
CA VAL A 118 0.35 16.89 -9.85
C VAL A 118 -0.63 16.32 -10.87
N CYS A 119 -1.19 15.13 -10.63
CA CYS A 119 -2.18 14.54 -11.52
C CYS A 119 -3.46 15.37 -11.61
N GLU A 120 -3.92 15.97 -10.51
CA GLU A 120 -5.07 16.87 -10.50
C GLU A 120 -4.83 18.13 -11.33
N GLY A 121 -3.65 18.74 -11.22
CA GLY A 121 -3.28 19.90 -12.04
C GLY A 121 -3.28 19.63 -13.55
N GLU A 122 -3.08 18.38 -13.95
CA GLU A 122 -3.06 17.93 -15.35
C GLU A 122 -4.37 17.24 -15.79
N ASP A 123 -5.44 17.34 -15.01
CA ASP A 123 -6.74 16.70 -15.24
C ASP A 123 -6.66 15.16 -15.42
N ARG A 124 -5.62 14.52 -14.86
CA ARG A 124 -5.41 13.06 -14.87
C ARG A 124 -6.19 12.38 -13.74
N VAL A 125 -7.52 12.51 -13.76
CA VAL A 125 -8.42 12.09 -12.67
C VAL A 125 -8.21 10.63 -12.22
N ARG A 126 -8.03 9.70 -13.16
CA ARG A 126 -7.80 8.27 -12.84
C ARG A 126 -6.50 8.05 -12.03
N HIS A 127 -5.42 8.72 -12.42
CA HIS A 127 -4.13 8.57 -11.74
C HIS A 127 -4.17 9.25 -10.37
N SER A 128 -4.81 10.43 -10.27
CA SER A 128 -5.01 11.09 -8.99
C SER A 128 -5.81 10.21 -8.01
N ALA A 129 -6.90 9.58 -8.48
CA ALA A 129 -7.68 8.64 -7.67
C ALA A 129 -6.82 7.48 -7.14
N GLU A 130 -6.00 6.88 -8.01
CA GLU A 130 -5.10 5.79 -7.61
C GLU A 130 -4.07 6.23 -6.56
N MET A 131 -3.51 7.44 -6.67
CA MET A 131 -2.59 7.98 -5.67
C MET A 131 -3.29 8.24 -4.33
N ALA A 132 -4.52 8.75 -4.36
CA ALA A 132 -5.33 8.95 -3.16
C ALA A 132 -5.61 7.61 -2.46
N GLY A 133 -5.96 6.57 -3.22
CA GLY A 133 -6.17 5.21 -2.69
C GLY A 133 -4.89 4.60 -2.09
N LYS A 134 -3.73 4.78 -2.75
CA LYS A 134 -2.42 4.38 -2.20
C LYS A 134 -2.15 5.05 -0.85
N ALA A 135 -2.40 6.35 -0.72
CA ALA A 135 -2.26 7.07 0.55
C ALA A 135 -3.25 6.56 1.62
N ALA A 136 -4.52 6.38 1.28
CA ALA A 136 -5.56 5.87 2.18
C ALA A 136 -5.18 4.51 2.79
N ARG A 137 -4.66 3.58 1.97
CA ARG A 137 -4.16 2.28 2.44
C ARG A 137 -3.05 2.38 3.47
N ILE A 138 -2.11 3.32 3.29
CA ILE A 138 -1.04 3.53 4.28
C ILE A 138 -1.63 4.08 5.59
N TYR A 139 -2.57 5.03 5.52
CA TYR A 139 -3.23 5.53 6.73
C TYR A 139 -3.96 4.43 7.51
N ILE A 140 -4.59 3.46 6.82
CA ILE A 140 -5.20 2.29 7.46
C ILE A 140 -4.15 1.44 8.19
N ARG A 141 -3.00 1.17 7.54
CA ARG A 141 -1.87 0.46 8.18
C ARG A 141 -1.37 1.19 9.43
N LEU A 142 -1.40 2.54 9.42
CA LEU A 142 -1.06 3.40 10.54
C LEU A 142 -2.18 3.60 11.56
N LYS A 143 -3.37 3.02 11.34
CA LYS A 143 -4.59 3.18 12.16
C LYS A 143 -5.07 4.64 12.29
N ARG A 144 -4.75 5.46 11.30
CA ARG A 144 -5.19 6.87 11.16
C ARG A 144 -6.46 6.91 10.32
N PHE A 145 -7.56 6.50 10.93
CA PHE A 145 -8.81 6.21 10.22
C PHE A 145 -9.52 7.45 9.67
N ASP A 146 -9.41 8.60 10.35
CA ASP A 146 -9.99 9.85 9.88
C ASP A 146 -9.36 10.30 8.56
N GLU A 147 -8.03 10.30 8.50
CA GLU A 147 -7.28 10.64 7.30
C GLU A 147 -7.45 9.59 6.20
N ALA A 148 -7.54 8.29 6.56
CA ALA A 148 -7.86 7.24 5.61
C ALA A 148 -9.23 7.48 4.95
N ALA A 149 -10.26 7.82 5.73
CA ALA A 149 -11.60 8.09 5.22
C ALA A 149 -11.63 9.35 4.32
N GLU A 150 -10.89 10.40 4.68
CA GLU A 150 -10.75 11.61 3.83
C GLU A 150 -10.15 11.27 2.46
N HIS A 151 -9.02 10.55 2.45
CA HIS A 151 -8.34 10.19 1.20
C HIS A 151 -9.13 9.17 0.37
N LEU A 152 -9.85 8.24 1.01
CA LEU A 152 -10.72 7.29 0.33
C LEU A 152 -11.94 7.99 -0.29
N LYS A 153 -12.53 8.98 0.39
CA LYS A 153 -13.60 9.83 -0.18
C LYS A 153 -13.11 10.59 -1.41
N LYS A 154 -11.89 11.14 -1.37
CA LYS A 154 -11.27 11.78 -2.54
C LYS A 154 -11.13 10.80 -3.73
N GLU A 155 -10.72 9.56 -3.48
CA GLU A 155 -10.68 8.51 -4.51
C GLU A 155 -12.07 8.21 -5.09
N ILE A 156 -13.08 8.07 -4.23
CA ILE A 156 -14.48 7.84 -4.62
C ILE A 156 -14.99 8.99 -5.49
N ASP A 157 -14.79 10.23 -5.07
CA ASP A 157 -15.23 11.42 -5.79
C ASP A 157 -14.62 11.46 -7.18
N HIS A 158 -13.32 11.20 -7.31
CA HIS A 158 -12.64 11.15 -8.60
C HIS A 158 -13.16 10.03 -9.50
N LEU A 159 -13.30 8.81 -8.98
CA LEU A 159 -13.79 7.67 -9.78
C LEU A 159 -15.27 7.80 -10.16
N SER A 160 -16.07 8.52 -9.38
CA SER A 160 -17.48 8.79 -9.69
C SER A 160 -17.64 9.55 -11.01
N THR A 161 -16.70 10.46 -11.32
CA THR A 161 -16.70 11.23 -12.57
C THR A 161 -16.34 10.39 -13.80
N VAL A 162 -15.64 9.27 -13.60
CA VAL A 162 -15.09 8.42 -14.66
C VAL A 162 -15.95 7.15 -14.89
N ASN A 163 -17.02 6.97 -14.11
CA ASN A 163 -18.00 5.89 -14.21
C ASN A 163 -17.41 4.47 -14.01
N HIS A 164 -16.47 4.30 -13.08
CA HIS A 164 -15.85 3.00 -12.78
C HIS A 164 -16.59 2.24 -11.66
N GLN A 165 -17.84 1.85 -11.93
CA GLN A 165 -18.82 1.38 -10.93
C GLN A 165 -18.35 0.23 -10.04
N GLY A 166 -17.76 -0.83 -10.63
CA GLY A 166 -17.32 -1.99 -9.84
C GLY A 166 -16.22 -1.68 -8.82
N GLN A 167 -15.45 -0.61 -9.02
CA GLN A 167 -14.46 -0.15 -8.03
C GLN A 167 -15.11 0.76 -7.00
N LEU A 168 -16.02 1.66 -7.42
CA LEU A 168 -16.78 2.52 -6.51
C LEU A 168 -17.51 1.72 -5.44
N ASN A 169 -18.22 0.65 -5.81
CA ASN A 169 -18.93 -0.20 -4.86
C ASN A 169 -18.02 -0.77 -3.78
N LYS A 170 -16.83 -1.26 -4.17
CA LYS A 170 -15.82 -1.79 -3.25
C LYS A 170 -15.23 -0.71 -2.35
N LEU A 171 -15.01 0.50 -2.87
CA LEU A 171 -14.53 1.63 -2.07
C LEU A 171 -15.60 2.09 -1.05
N MET A 172 -16.88 2.01 -1.39
CA MET A 172 -17.96 2.25 -0.42
C MET A 172 -17.96 1.22 0.70
N MET A 173 -17.75 -0.07 0.40
CA MET A 173 -17.56 -1.09 1.43
C MET A 173 -16.39 -0.74 2.35
N ALA A 174 -15.25 -0.35 1.77
CA ALA A 174 -14.07 0.06 2.52
C ALA A 174 -14.34 1.27 3.42
N LEU A 175 -15.06 2.27 2.94
CA LEU A 175 -15.39 3.47 3.73
C LEU A 175 -16.29 3.14 4.93
N VAL A 176 -17.29 2.29 4.72
CA VAL A 176 -18.15 1.79 5.81
C VAL A 176 -17.32 1.02 6.84
N LEU A 177 -16.43 0.13 6.40
CA LEU A 177 -15.54 -0.60 7.31
C LEU A 177 -14.67 0.31 8.16
N ILE A 178 -14.13 1.40 7.58
CA ILE A 178 -13.33 2.38 8.32
C ILE A 178 -14.16 3.02 9.43
N HIS A 179 -15.37 3.49 9.14
CA HIS A 179 -16.25 4.12 10.14
C HIS A 179 -16.71 3.13 11.23
N LEU A 180 -17.01 1.89 10.87
CA LEU A 180 -17.34 0.85 11.86
C LEU A 180 -16.15 0.50 12.78
N HIS A 181 -14.91 0.57 12.28
CA HIS A 181 -13.70 0.42 13.11
C HIS A 181 -13.46 1.59 14.08
N GLN A 182 -14.04 2.75 13.80
CA GLN A 182 -14.00 3.92 14.68
C GLN A 182 -15.15 3.91 15.71
N ASP A 183 -15.95 2.83 15.74
CA ASP A 183 -17.20 2.75 16.50
C ASP A 183 -18.21 3.87 16.15
N ASP A 184 -18.11 4.46 14.95
CA ASP A 184 -19.00 5.50 14.44
C ASP A 184 -20.03 4.90 13.47
N PHE A 185 -21.04 4.26 14.05
CA PHE A 185 -22.15 3.70 13.28
C PHE A 185 -22.91 4.76 12.46
N VAL A 186 -23.03 5.98 12.98
CA VAL A 186 -23.78 7.05 12.32
C VAL A 186 -23.06 7.48 11.05
N ALA A 187 -21.74 7.66 11.09
CA ALA A 187 -20.95 7.95 9.90
C ALA A 187 -20.97 6.79 8.89
N ALA A 188 -20.94 5.54 9.37
CA ALA A 188 -21.03 4.35 8.52
C ALA A 188 -22.36 4.29 7.75
N ASP A 189 -23.49 4.46 8.44
CA ASP A 189 -24.84 4.49 7.85
C ASP A 189 -25.03 5.69 6.90
N GLN A 190 -24.48 6.87 7.24
CA GLN A 190 -24.50 8.02 6.34
C GLN A 190 -23.68 7.78 5.06
N ALA A 191 -22.50 7.15 5.17
CA ALA A 191 -21.69 6.80 4.01
C ALA A 191 -22.42 5.80 3.10
N PHE A 192 -23.08 4.80 3.69
CA PHE A 192 -23.90 3.85 2.94
C PHE A 192 -25.08 4.52 2.21
N LYS A 193 -25.82 5.41 2.88
CA LYS A 193 -26.93 6.17 2.29
C LYS A 193 -26.48 7.11 1.18
N ALA A 194 -25.31 7.75 1.32
CA ALA A 194 -24.74 8.60 0.27
C ALA A 194 -24.47 7.81 -1.02
N ALA A 195 -24.10 6.52 -0.89
CA ALA A 195 -23.85 5.65 -2.03
C ALA A 195 -25.09 5.37 -2.91
N PHE A 196 -26.31 5.58 -2.39
CA PHE A 196 -27.55 5.38 -3.17
C PHE A 196 -27.68 6.35 -4.35
N SER A 197 -26.92 7.45 -4.34
CA SER A 197 -26.85 8.37 -5.47
C SER A 197 -26.05 7.84 -6.66
N TYR A 198 -25.21 6.81 -6.46
CA TYR A 198 -24.42 6.21 -7.52
C TYR A 198 -25.23 5.20 -8.34
N ASP A 199 -24.99 5.19 -9.65
CA ASP A 199 -25.73 4.36 -10.60
C ASP A 199 -25.58 2.86 -10.26
N ARG A 200 -26.72 2.16 -10.17
CA ARG A 200 -26.82 0.72 -9.88
C ARG A 200 -26.19 0.24 -8.57
N PHE A 201 -25.79 1.14 -7.66
CA PHE A 201 -25.24 0.74 -6.37
C PHE A 201 -26.25 -0.08 -5.55
N VAL A 202 -27.51 0.36 -5.49
CA VAL A 202 -28.58 -0.31 -4.71
C VAL A 202 -28.86 -1.74 -5.19
N GLU A 203 -28.64 -2.03 -6.47
CA GLU A 203 -28.84 -3.35 -7.07
C GLU A 203 -27.62 -4.28 -6.88
N SER A 204 -26.53 -3.77 -6.32
CA SER A 204 -25.26 -4.48 -6.25
C SER A 204 -25.19 -5.44 -5.06
N GLU A 205 -24.36 -6.48 -5.20
CA GLU A 205 -24.10 -7.42 -4.11
C GLU A 205 -23.39 -6.73 -2.93
N GLU A 206 -22.56 -5.71 -3.22
CA GLU A 206 -21.90 -4.90 -2.20
C GLU A 206 -22.89 -4.14 -1.33
N ALA A 207 -23.94 -3.56 -1.90
CA ALA A 207 -24.95 -2.85 -1.12
C ALA A 207 -25.70 -3.78 -0.16
N SER A 208 -26.08 -4.97 -0.63
CA SER A 208 -26.71 -5.99 0.22
C SER A 208 -25.77 -6.47 1.34
N ALA A 209 -24.49 -6.65 1.03
CA ALA A 209 -23.50 -7.05 2.02
C ALA A 209 -23.25 -5.97 3.08
N ILE A 210 -23.21 -4.69 2.67
CA ILE A 210 -23.09 -3.55 3.60
C ILE A 210 -24.33 -3.46 4.49
N GLU A 211 -25.53 -3.58 3.94
CA GLU A 211 -26.78 -3.52 4.72
C GLU A 211 -26.84 -4.61 5.78
N GLN A 212 -26.50 -5.85 5.40
CA GLN A 212 -26.42 -6.97 6.34
C GLN A 212 -25.36 -6.73 7.42
N LEU A 213 -24.21 -6.16 7.06
CA LEU A 213 -23.13 -5.87 8.00
C LEU A 213 -23.53 -4.78 9.00
N LEU A 214 -24.15 -3.69 8.54
CA LEU A 214 -24.66 -2.62 9.39
C LEU A 214 -25.72 -3.15 10.36
N LYS A 215 -26.64 -3.99 9.88
CA LYS A 215 -27.64 -4.62 10.75
C LYS A 215 -27.02 -5.49 11.83
N ALA A 216 -26.10 -6.39 11.46
CA ALA A 216 -25.39 -7.22 12.44
C ALA A 216 -24.62 -6.38 13.46
N TYR A 217 -24.05 -5.26 13.02
CA TYR A 217 -23.34 -4.33 13.89
C TYR A 217 -24.27 -3.62 14.88
N GLU A 218 -25.44 -3.16 14.43
CA GLU A 218 -26.45 -2.52 15.28
C GLU A 218 -27.05 -3.49 16.30
N GLU A 219 -27.28 -4.75 15.91
CA GLU A 219 -27.85 -5.80 16.75
C GLU A 219 -26.84 -6.39 17.77
N GLY A 220 -25.54 -6.06 17.66
CA GLY A 220 -24.52 -6.61 18.54
C GLY A 220 -24.08 -8.04 18.18
N ASP A 221 -24.44 -8.53 16.99
CA ASP A 221 -24.21 -9.92 16.57
C ASP A 221 -22.86 -10.09 15.89
N GLN A 222 -21.85 -10.49 16.67
CA GLN A 222 -20.50 -10.75 16.16
C GLN A 222 -20.45 -11.95 15.20
N GLU A 223 -21.26 -13.00 15.40
CA GLU A 223 -21.20 -14.20 14.56
C GLU A 223 -21.74 -13.91 13.16
N ALA A 224 -22.83 -13.14 13.08
CA ALA A 224 -23.38 -12.65 11.82
C ALA A 224 -22.37 -11.76 11.08
N ALA A 225 -21.78 -10.78 11.77
CA ALA A 225 -20.78 -9.88 11.18
C ALA A 225 -19.56 -10.67 10.64
N ASP A 226 -19.04 -11.62 11.43
CA ASP A 226 -17.97 -12.52 11.06
C ASP A 226 -18.29 -13.34 9.80
N GLY A 227 -19.52 -13.84 9.69
CA GLY A 227 -19.99 -14.58 8.52
C GLY A 227 -19.97 -13.73 7.25
N ILE A 228 -20.39 -12.47 7.36
CA ILE A 228 -20.46 -11.53 6.25
C ILE A 228 -19.05 -11.13 5.77
N VAL A 229 -18.15 -10.76 6.69
CA VAL A 229 -16.77 -10.34 6.32
C VAL A 229 -15.91 -11.49 5.79
N LYS A 230 -16.31 -12.75 6.03
CA LYS A 230 -15.67 -13.94 5.44
C LYS A 230 -16.17 -14.27 4.04
N SER A 231 -17.19 -13.57 3.55
CA SER A 231 -17.72 -13.78 2.19
C SER A 231 -16.68 -13.41 1.11
N PRO A 232 -16.82 -13.95 -0.12
CA PRO A 232 -15.92 -13.64 -1.23
C PRO A 232 -15.82 -12.13 -1.53
N LEU A 233 -16.89 -11.37 -1.31
CA LEU A 233 -16.93 -9.92 -1.56
C LEU A 233 -15.87 -9.18 -0.76
N PHE A 234 -15.79 -9.44 0.55
CA PHE A 234 -14.78 -8.83 1.43
C PHE A 234 -13.40 -9.46 1.25
N ARG A 235 -13.33 -10.76 0.93
CA ARG A 235 -12.05 -11.47 0.79
C ARG A 235 -11.26 -11.06 -0.47
N TYR A 236 -11.96 -10.66 -1.55
CA TYR A 236 -11.35 -10.18 -2.79
C TYR A 236 -11.14 -8.65 -2.82
N MET A 237 -11.32 -7.97 -1.69
CA MET A 237 -10.87 -6.59 -1.52
C MET A 237 -9.34 -6.55 -1.43
N GLU A 238 -8.79 -5.33 -1.49
CA GLU A 238 -7.36 -5.15 -1.28
C GLU A 238 -6.96 -5.55 0.14
N ASN A 239 -5.74 -6.03 0.30
CA ASN A 239 -5.27 -6.71 1.51
C ASN A 239 -5.48 -5.89 2.81
N ASP A 240 -5.31 -4.57 2.75
CA ASP A 240 -5.47 -3.71 3.93
C ASP A 240 -6.94 -3.62 4.38
N PHE A 241 -7.88 -3.55 3.43
CA PHE A 241 -9.32 -3.59 3.73
C PHE A 241 -9.79 -4.97 4.18
N THR A 242 -9.24 -6.05 3.60
CA THR A 242 -9.55 -7.43 4.03
C THR A 242 -9.10 -7.68 5.47
N LYS A 243 -7.92 -7.18 5.85
CA LYS A 243 -7.45 -7.23 7.25
C LYS A 243 -8.34 -6.39 8.16
N LEU A 244 -8.72 -5.19 7.72
CA LEU A 244 -9.65 -4.33 8.44
C LEU A 244 -10.97 -5.05 8.69
N ALA A 245 -11.61 -5.60 7.65
CA ALA A 245 -12.87 -6.34 7.76
C ALA A 245 -12.79 -7.51 8.75
N ARG A 246 -11.71 -8.30 8.69
CA ARG A 246 -11.48 -9.44 9.59
C ARG A 246 -11.31 -9.02 11.06
N ASP A 247 -10.66 -7.89 11.29
CA ASP A 247 -10.35 -7.42 12.64
C ASP A 247 -11.50 -6.60 13.25
N LEU A 248 -12.64 -6.47 12.55
CA LEU A 248 -13.83 -5.74 12.99
C LEU A 248 -14.47 -6.39 14.23
N LYS A 249 -14.82 -5.56 15.21
CA LYS A 249 -15.52 -5.98 16.43
C LYS A 249 -16.84 -5.24 16.53
N VAL A 250 -17.89 -5.98 16.83
CA VAL A 250 -19.22 -5.43 17.03
C VAL A 250 -19.40 -5.00 18.50
N PRO A 251 -19.91 -3.79 18.77
CA PRO A 251 -20.25 -3.33 20.10
C PRO A 251 -21.24 -4.29 20.78
N GLY A 252 -20.91 -4.77 21.98
CA GLY A 252 -21.79 -5.66 22.77
C GLY A 252 -21.52 -7.17 22.64
N GLY A 253 -20.71 -7.62 21.67
CA GLY A 253 -20.40 -9.05 21.46
C GLY A 253 -19.65 -9.76 22.61
N LEU A 254 -19.12 -9.01 23.58
CA LEU A 254 -18.41 -9.57 24.75
C LEU A 254 -19.34 -10.05 25.89
N LEU A 255 -20.64 -9.78 25.82
CA LEU A 255 -21.59 -10.16 26.87
C LEU A 255 -22.26 -11.53 26.66
N SER A 256 -22.08 -12.15 25.49
CA SER A 256 -22.64 -13.46 25.18
C SER A 256 -21.52 -14.47 24.90
N GLY A 257 -20.78 -14.90 25.94
CA GLY A 257 -19.67 -15.84 25.68
C GLY A 257 -18.77 -16.28 26.84
N LYS A 258 -19.08 -15.93 28.09
CA LYS A 258 -18.44 -16.57 29.26
C LYS A 258 -19.50 -17.12 30.19
N THR A 259 -20.00 -18.31 29.86
CA THR A 259 -20.44 -19.22 30.91
C THR A 259 -19.19 -19.67 31.66
N GLU A 260 -19.02 -19.10 32.87
CA GLU A 260 -18.06 -19.60 33.85
C GLU A 260 -18.26 -21.10 34.01
N LYS A 261 -17.24 -21.89 33.65
CA LYS A 261 -17.18 -23.29 34.06
C LYS A 261 -17.06 -23.29 35.58
N SER A 262 -18.18 -23.51 36.25
CA SER A 262 -18.24 -23.87 37.66
C SER A 262 -17.38 -25.12 37.87
N VAL A 263 -16.33 -24.98 38.67
CA VAL A 263 -15.49 -26.08 39.15
C VAL A 263 -16.26 -26.80 40.27
N PRO A 264 -16.47 -28.12 40.22
CA PRO A 264 -16.72 -28.91 41.42
C PRO A 264 -15.46 -29.71 41.74
N ASN A 265 -14.82 -29.38 42.86
CA ASN A 265 -13.78 -30.20 43.45
C ASN A 265 -14.38 -30.97 44.63
N ALA A 266 -14.38 -32.31 44.55
CA ALA A 266 -14.39 -33.23 45.69
C ALA A 266 -14.15 -34.68 45.21
N THR A 267 -12.94 -35.19 45.43
CA THR A 267 -12.55 -36.62 45.50
C THR A 267 -12.92 -37.20 46.87
N PRO A 268 -12.66 -38.49 47.22
CA PRO A 268 -12.31 -39.70 46.44
C PRO A 268 -13.10 -40.97 46.89
N SER A 269 -12.91 -42.10 46.20
CA SER A 269 -13.00 -43.54 46.63
C SER A 269 -13.43 -44.37 45.41
N GLY A 270 -12.94 -45.56 45.05
CA GLY A 270 -11.92 -46.47 45.56
C GLY A 270 -11.89 -47.69 44.60
N GLU A 271 -10.72 -48.32 44.50
CA GLU A 271 -10.43 -49.74 44.19
C GLU A 271 -10.95 -50.47 42.92
N GLY A 272 -10.03 -51.26 42.31
CA GLY A 272 -10.30 -52.47 41.54
C GLY A 272 -9.95 -52.39 40.04
N ASP A 273 -8.74 -52.77 39.58
CA ASP A 273 -8.25 -54.13 39.24
C ASP A 273 -8.32 -54.45 37.71
N VAL A 274 -7.11 -54.47 37.11
CA VAL A 274 -6.53 -55.33 36.06
C VAL A 274 -7.42 -55.97 34.97
N THR A 275 -7.08 -55.75 33.69
CA THR A 275 -6.47 -56.74 32.75
C THR A 275 -6.46 -56.32 31.27
N ALA A 276 -5.24 -56.36 30.72
CA ALA A 276 -4.81 -57.00 29.47
C ALA A 276 -5.35 -56.63 28.06
N SER A 277 -4.36 -56.30 27.22
CA SER A 277 -4.08 -56.87 25.89
C SER A 277 -4.70 -56.23 24.63
N GLY A 278 -3.81 -55.67 23.80
CA GLY A 278 -3.47 -56.35 22.54
C GLY A 278 -3.57 -55.54 21.24
N GLY A 279 -2.40 -55.35 20.59
CA GLY A 279 -2.19 -55.15 19.14
C GLY A 279 -2.74 -53.84 18.54
N GLY A 280 -2.08 -53.14 17.63
CA GLY A 280 -1.02 -53.46 16.69
C GLY A 280 -1.21 -52.54 15.48
N ASP A 281 -0.11 -52.24 14.80
CA ASP A 281 0.02 -51.58 13.50
C ASP A 281 -0.12 -50.05 13.39
N ALA A 282 1.07 -49.44 13.27
CA ALA A 282 1.34 -48.29 12.41
C ALA A 282 1.23 -48.70 10.93
N PRO A 283 1.12 -47.74 9.99
CA PRO A 283 2.37 -47.24 9.40
C PRO A 283 2.37 -45.74 9.00
N THR A 284 3.60 -45.19 8.96
CA THR A 284 4.19 -44.22 8.00
C THR A 284 3.29 -43.11 7.43
N GLY A 285 3.58 -41.81 7.54
CA GLY A 285 4.88 -41.13 7.39
C GLY A 285 4.81 -40.22 6.15
N ALA A 286 4.96 -38.90 6.31
CA ALA A 286 5.53 -37.97 5.32
C ALA A 286 5.43 -36.53 5.86
N ASP A 287 6.56 -36.08 6.37
CA ASP A 287 6.94 -34.71 6.68
C ASP A 287 7.19 -33.94 5.36
N LYS A 288 6.71 -32.70 5.25
CA LYS A 288 7.09 -31.76 4.18
C LYS A 288 7.26 -30.37 4.79
N GLY A 289 8.53 -29.98 4.92
CA GLY A 289 8.95 -28.60 5.16
C GLY A 289 8.73 -27.69 3.93
N PRO A 290 8.95 -26.38 4.08
CA PRO A 290 8.57 -25.38 3.08
C PRO A 290 9.62 -25.23 1.99
N GLU A 291 9.14 -25.04 0.76
CA GLU A 291 9.91 -24.73 -0.45
C GLU A 291 10.27 -23.24 -0.48
N GLU A 292 11.55 -22.95 -0.73
CA GLU A 292 12.10 -21.61 -0.99
C GLU A 292 11.91 -21.29 -2.48
N GLU A 293 11.20 -20.21 -2.80
CA GLU A 293 11.08 -19.69 -4.17
C GLU A 293 12.25 -18.74 -4.44
N GLU A 294 13.14 -19.13 -5.36
CA GLU A 294 14.17 -18.28 -5.95
C GLU A 294 13.54 -17.36 -7.01
N GLU A 295 13.62 -16.04 -6.81
CA GLU A 295 13.24 -15.02 -7.79
C GLU A 295 14.32 -14.92 -8.89
N GLU A 296 13.98 -15.33 -10.12
CA GLU A 296 14.78 -15.06 -11.33
C GLU A 296 14.46 -13.65 -11.87
N ASP A 297 15.35 -12.69 -11.60
CA ASP A 297 15.34 -11.36 -12.20
C ASP A 297 15.91 -11.40 -13.64
N GLU A 298 15.04 -11.42 -14.64
CA GLU A 298 15.39 -11.17 -16.05
C GLU A 298 14.93 -9.77 -16.48
N PHE A 299 15.86 -8.80 -16.51
CA PHE A 299 15.64 -7.53 -17.22
C PHE A 299 16.86 -7.12 -18.03
N ALA A 300 16.90 -7.57 -19.28
CA ALA A 300 17.75 -7.03 -20.34
C ALA A 300 16.93 -6.06 -21.21
N GLY A 301 17.06 -4.76 -20.93
CA GLY A 301 16.50 -3.69 -21.76
C GLY A 301 17.56 -2.63 -22.03
N GLY A 302 18.21 -2.73 -23.20
CA GLY A 302 19.25 -1.80 -23.64
C GLY A 302 18.67 -0.45 -24.09
N LEU A 303 19.35 0.63 -23.73
CA LEU A 303 19.18 1.94 -24.35
C LEU A 303 19.98 2.00 -25.67
N LEU A 304 19.28 2.35 -26.75
CA LEU A 304 19.77 3.21 -27.83
C LEU A 304 18.82 4.38 -27.97
#